data_AF-H1XTG2-F1
#
_entry.id   AF-H1XTG2-F1
#
_cell.length_a   1.000
_cell.length_b   1.000
_cell.length_c   1.000
_cell.angle_alpha   90.00
_cell.angle_beta   90.00
_cell.angle_gamma   90.00
#
_symmetry.space_group_name_H-M   'P 1'
#
loop_
_entity.id
_entity.type
_entity.pdbx_description
1 polymer ?
#
loop_
_entity_poly.entity_id
_entity_poly.type
_entity_poly.pdbx_seq_one_letter_code
_entity_poly.pdbx_strand_id
1 'polypeptide(L)'
;MREELKRLMEARGWSQSHVARALGISGAALSQWLDGKYKGDVKRINEAVKAFLKREQERLQTPKKLFPFVLTSNAQKVFETARFCHIDGEIGLVIGEAGTGKTTAVKEYARQNPDVILVEADLGYTTRVLFRELHKAVGYDGEGLIHDMFTDVVEKLKDSGRLIIVDEAEHLPYRALELLRRVYDKAGIGILLVGMPRLLTNLRGKRGDYAQLYSRVGIATKLQAVSAVDVQAFTMAVFPESNGIWQEFYKQCQGSVRTLTKLILRTARIAELNHNQVSKSMVQRAAETLII
;
A
#
# COMPACT_ATOMS: atom_id res chain seq x y z
N MET A 1 -3.67 -9.44 -33.85
CA MET A 1 -2.95 -9.99 -32.68
C MET A 1 -1.56 -9.39 -32.49
N ARG A 2 -0.56 -9.60 -33.37
CA ARG A 2 0.79 -8.98 -33.20
C ARG A 2 0.74 -7.45 -33.15
N GLU A 3 0.12 -6.84 -34.16
CA GLU A 3 -0.07 -5.38 -34.24
C GLU A 3 -0.99 -4.82 -33.17
N GLU A 4 -1.86 -5.66 -32.60
CA GLU A 4 -2.71 -5.27 -31.47
C GLU A 4 -1.91 -5.23 -30.17
N LEU A 5 -1.04 -6.23 -29.95
CA LEU A 5 -0.12 -6.26 -28.82
C LEU A 5 0.89 -5.12 -28.88
N LYS A 6 1.47 -4.82 -30.04
CA LYS A 6 2.40 -3.68 -30.23
C LYS A 6 1.74 -2.35 -29.87
N ARG A 7 0.55 -2.08 -30.42
CA ARG A 7 -0.21 -0.86 -30.11
C ARG A 7 -0.55 -0.74 -28.62
N LEU A 8 -0.95 -1.84 -27.98
CA LEU A 8 -1.21 -1.83 -26.54
C LEU A 8 0.06 -1.55 -25.72
N MET A 9 1.19 -2.13 -26.12
CA MET A 9 2.48 -1.89 -25.47
C MET A 9 2.91 -0.43 -25.54
N GLU A 10 2.81 0.18 -26.73
CA GLU A 10 3.11 1.59 -26.95
C GLU A 10 2.19 2.49 -26.12
N ALA A 11 0.87 2.28 -26.19
CA ALA A 11 -0.12 3.06 -25.44
C ALA A 11 0.06 2.99 -23.91
N ARG A 12 0.69 1.92 -23.41
CA ARG A 12 0.94 1.71 -21.97
C ARG A 12 2.38 1.99 -21.55
N GLY A 13 3.29 2.26 -22.48
CA GLY A 13 4.73 2.37 -22.19
C GLY A 13 5.34 1.08 -21.66
N TRP A 14 4.82 -0.09 -22.05
CA TRP A 14 5.32 -1.38 -21.57
C TRP A 14 6.48 -1.90 -22.39
N SER A 15 7.54 -2.35 -21.71
CA SER A 15 8.65 -3.04 -22.35
C SER A 15 8.27 -4.47 -22.77
N GLN A 16 8.97 -5.03 -23.76
CA GLN A 16 8.81 -6.44 -24.13
C GLN A 16 9.06 -7.37 -22.93
N SER A 17 10.00 -7.04 -22.05
CA SER A 17 10.29 -7.81 -20.84
C SER A 17 9.11 -7.84 -19.85
N HIS A 18 8.40 -6.72 -19.71
CA HIS A 18 7.18 -6.66 -18.90
C HIS A 18 6.11 -7.60 -19.47
N VAL A 19 5.85 -7.51 -20.79
CA VAL A 19 4.81 -8.30 -21.45
C VAL A 19 5.15 -9.79 -21.50
N ALA A 20 6.41 -10.15 -21.75
CA ALA A 20 6.86 -11.53 -21.74
C ALA A 20 6.60 -12.20 -20.38
N ARG A 21 6.89 -11.48 -19.28
CA ARG A 21 6.59 -11.93 -17.91
C ARG A 21 5.08 -12.11 -17.69
N ALA A 22 4.26 -11.16 -18.15
CA ALA A 22 2.79 -11.24 -18.03
C ALA A 22 2.18 -12.39 -18.85
N LEU A 23 2.83 -12.78 -19.94
CA LEU A 23 2.47 -13.91 -20.79
C LEU A 23 3.05 -15.25 -20.30
N GLY A 24 3.97 -15.24 -19.33
CA GLY A 24 4.67 -16.44 -18.86
C GLY A 24 5.61 -17.05 -19.91
N ILE A 25 6.23 -16.22 -20.76
CA ILE A 25 7.19 -16.63 -21.80
C ILE A 25 8.51 -15.86 -21.66
N SER A 26 9.57 -16.33 -22.32
CA SER A 26 10.84 -15.62 -22.34
C SER A 26 10.78 -14.37 -23.23
N GLY A 27 11.59 -13.35 -22.91
CA GLY A 27 11.69 -12.14 -23.74
C GLY A 27 12.11 -12.45 -25.17
N ALA A 28 13.04 -13.39 -25.35
CA ALA A 28 13.46 -13.85 -26.67
C ALA A 28 12.32 -14.50 -27.47
N ALA A 29 11.48 -15.33 -26.83
CA ALA A 29 10.33 -15.94 -27.50
C ALA A 29 9.29 -14.90 -27.93
N LEU A 30 9.02 -13.89 -27.08
CA LEU A 30 8.11 -12.79 -27.45
C LEU A 30 8.67 -11.96 -28.61
N SER A 31 9.95 -11.58 -28.57
CA SER A 31 10.60 -10.81 -29.64
C SER A 31 10.55 -11.56 -30.97
N GLN A 32 10.96 -12.83 -31.00
CA GLN A 32 10.90 -13.65 -32.21
C GLN A 32 9.46 -13.84 -32.72
N TRP A 33 8.48 -13.94 -31.82
CA TRP A 33 7.07 -14.09 -32.21
C TRP A 33 6.51 -12.78 -32.79
N LEU A 34 6.87 -11.63 -32.23
CA LEU A 34 6.51 -10.30 -32.75
C LEU A 34 7.06 -10.09 -34.17
N ASP A 35 8.27 -10.57 -34.42
CA ASP A 35 8.96 -10.49 -35.73
C ASP A 35 8.53 -11.60 -36.71
N GLY A 36 7.65 -12.52 -36.29
CA GLY A 36 7.18 -13.64 -37.12
C GLY A 36 8.22 -14.74 -37.37
N LYS A 37 9.33 -14.73 -36.63
CA LYS A 37 10.47 -15.65 -36.78
C LYS A 37 10.48 -16.81 -35.78
N TYR A 38 9.55 -16.84 -34.83
CA TYR A 38 9.47 -17.88 -33.81
C TYR A 38 9.06 -19.23 -34.42
N LYS A 39 9.91 -20.25 -34.24
CA LYS A 39 9.73 -21.60 -34.81
C LYS A 39 9.22 -22.64 -33.79
N GLY A 40 9.05 -22.25 -32.53
CA GLY A 40 8.55 -23.14 -31.48
C GLY A 40 7.01 -23.26 -31.52
N ASP A 41 6.41 -23.49 -30.36
CA ASP A 41 4.95 -23.57 -30.23
C ASP A 41 4.26 -22.20 -30.38
N VAL A 42 4.00 -21.83 -31.64
CA VAL A 42 3.29 -20.58 -32.00
C VAL A 42 1.86 -20.59 -31.47
N LYS A 43 1.22 -21.76 -31.39
CA LYS A 43 -0.17 -21.88 -30.93
C LYS A 43 -0.30 -21.47 -29.47
N ARG A 44 0.59 -21.98 -28.61
CA ARG A 44 0.65 -21.60 -27.19
C ARG A 44 0.87 -20.10 -27.00
N ILE A 45 1.78 -19.48 -27.76
CA ILE A 45 2.00 -18.03 -27.66
C ILE A 45 0.76 -17.25 -28.13
N ASN A 46 0.14 -17.65 -29.23
CA ASN A 46 -1.08 -17.01 -29.71
C ASN A 46 -2.22 -17.08 -28.67
N GLU A 47 -2.40 -18.23 -28.01
CA GLU A 47 -3.39 -18.40 -26.95
C GLU A 47 -3.09 -17.51 -25.73
N ALA A 48 -1.83 -17.47 -25.28
CA ALA A 48 -1.40 -16.61 -24.19
C ALA A 48 -1.61 -15.12 -24.51
N VAL A 49 -1.24 -14.68 -25.72
CA VAL A 49 -1.43 -13.30 -26.18
C VAL A 49 -2.91 -12.96 -26.31
N LYS A 50 -3.73 -13.86 -26.86
CA LYS A 50 -5.19 -13.65 -26.96
C LYS A 50 -5.84 -13.52 -25.58
N ALA A 51 -5.47 -14.38 -24.63
CA ALA A 51 -5.95 -14.28 -23.25
C ALA A 51 -5.48 -12.99 -22.56
N PHE A 52 -4.24 -12.57 -22.79
CA PHE A 52 -3.70 -11.30 -22.29
C PHE A 52 -4.44 -10.09 -22.86
N LEU A 53 -4.59 -10.00 -24.17
CA LEU A 53 -5.30 -8.90 -24.84
C LEU A 53 -6.76 -8.82 -24.39
N LYS A 54 -7.45 -9.97 -24.28
CA LYS A 54 -8.82 -10.02 -23.75
C LYS A 54 -8.91 -9.50 -22.31
N ARG A 55 -8.02 -9.96 -21.43
CA ARG A 55 -7.94 -9.47 -20.03
C ARG A 55 -7.67 -7.97 -19.96
N GLU A 56 -6.79 -7.45 -20.81
CA GLU A 56 -6.45 -6.02 -20.82
C GLU A 56 -7.56 -5.15 -21.44
N GLN A 57 -8.29 -5.65 -22.43
CA GLN A 57 -9.50 -4.99 -22.94
C GLN A 57 -10.59 -4.95 -21.87
N GLU A 58 -10.86 -6.07 -21.20
CA GLU A 58 -11.80 -6.13 -20.06
C GLU A 58 -11.35 -5.20 -18.92
N ARG A 59 -10.04 -5.07 -18.69
CA ARG A 59 -9.47 -4.17 -17.69
C ARG A 59 -9.54 -2.70 -18.10
N LEU A 60 -9.40 -2.38 -19.39
CA LEU A 60 -9.60 -1.02 -19.92
C LEU A 60 -11.04 -0.55 -19.78
N GLN A 61 -11.98 -1.48 -19.94
CA GLN A 61 -13.41 -1.28 -19.65
C GLN A 61 -13.71 -1.32 -18.14
N THR A 62 -12.72 -1.58 -17.28
CA THR A 62 -12.91 -1.59 -15.82
C THR A 62 -12.34 -0.28 -15.24
N PRO A 63 -13.13 0.49 -14.47
CA PRO A 63 -12.77 1.79 -13.90
C PRO A 63 -11.77 1.71 -12.73
N LYS A 64 -10.65 0.98 -12.86
CA LYS A 64 -9.61 0.93 -11.81
C LYS A 64 -8.89 2.28 -11.60
N LYS A 65 -9.05 3.24 -12.51
CA LYS A 65 -8.45 4.58 -12.43
C LYS A 65 -9.29 5.59 -11.63
N LEU A 66 -10.43 5.19 -11.05
CA LEU A 66 -11.43 6.15 -10.53
C LEU A 66 -11.28 6.56 -9.06
N PHE A 67 -10.30 6.06 -8.31
CA PHE A 67 -10.17 6.44 -6.90
C PHE A 67 -9.06 7.47 -6.67
N PRO A 68 -9.39 8.77 -6.58
CA PRO A 68 -8.45 9.73 -6.00
C PRO A 68 -8.20 9.38 -4.53
N PHE A 69 -7.05 9.81 -4.00
CA PHE A 69 -6.84 9.77 -2.56
C PHE A 69 -7.85 10.70 -1.88
N VAL A 70 -8.62 10.16 -0.93
CA VAL A 70 -9.56 10.94 -0.11
C VAL A 70 -8.96 11.10 1.27
N LEU A 71 -8.76 12.35 1.68
CA LEU A 71 -8.27 12.67 3.02
C LEU A 71 -9.39 12.42 4.04
N THR A 72 -9.38 11.21 4.59
CA THR A 72 -10.32 10.81 5.64
C THR A 72 -9.89 11.31 7.01
N SER A 73 -10.81 11.29 7.98
CA SER A 73 -10.50 11.54 9.38
C SER A 73 -9.36 10.65 9.93
N ASN A 74 -9.31 9.37 9.53
CA ASN A 74 -8.21 8.47 9.88
C ASN A 74 -6.90 8.86 9.19
N ALA A 75 -6.94 9.21 7.90
CA ALA A 75 -5.75 9.65 7.17
C ALA A 75 -5.16 10.95 7.75
N GLN A 76 -6.03 11.89 8.14
CA GLN A 76 -5.62 13.11 8.82
C GLN A 76 -4.90 12.81 10.14
N LYS A 77 -5.43 11.91 10.97
CA LYS A 77 -4.77 11.47 12.20
C LYS A 77 -3.40 10.82 11.95
N VAL A 78 -3.28 10.02 10.88
CA VAL A 78 -1.99 9.44 10.46
C VAL A 78 -1.02 10.54 10.08
N PHE A 79 -1.46 11.54 9.31
CA PHE A 79 -0.62 12.65 8.85
C PHE A 79 -0.17 13.51 10.02
N GLU A 80 -1.07 13.83 10.95
CA GLU A 80 -0.75 14.57 12.18
C GLU A 80 0.30 13.81 13.01
N THR A 81 0.07 12.52 13.26
CA THR A 81 1.02 11.68 14.01
C THR A 81 2.36 11.57 13.32
N ALA A 82 2.37 11.36 11.99
CA ALA A 82 3.60 11.32 11.20
C ALA A 82 4.32 12.67 11.26
N ARG A 83 3.59 13.78 11.19
CA ARG A 83 4.15 15.13 11.25
C ARG A 83 4.81 15.43 12.59
N PHE A 84 4.19 15.04 13.71
CA PHE A 84 4.81 15.14 15.04
C PHE A 84 6.12 14.35 15.09
N CYS A 85 6.12 13.09 14.66
CA CYS A 85 7.35 12.28 14.61
C CYS A 85 8.41 12.94 13.72
N HIS A 86 8.01 13.48 12.58
CA HIS A 86 8.91 14.06 11.60
C HIS A 86 9.60 15.32 12.10
N ILE A 87 8.87 16.19 12.81
CA ILE A 87 9.39 17.48 13.28
C ILE A 87 10.05 17.37 14.65
N ASP A 88 9.40 16.70 15.59
CA ASP A 88 9.84 16.65 16.98
C ASP A 88 10.87 15.52 17.19
N GLY A 89 11.07 14.68 16.18
CA GLY A 89 12.04 13.60 16.19
C GLY A 89 11.64 12.43 17.07
N GLU A 90 10.37 12.32 17.49
CA GLU A 90 9.89 11.32 18.45
C GLU A 90 9.55 9.95 17.83
N ILE A 91 9.40 8.93 18.69
CA ILE A 91 8.78 7.66 18.30
C ILE A 91 7.26 7.80 18.41
N GLY A 92 6.54 7.55 17.31
CA GLY A 92 5.09 7.50 17.27
C GLY A 92 4.55 6.10 16.98
N LEU A 93 3.30 5.90 17.37
CA LEU A 93 2.56 4.65 17.15
C LEU A 93 1.19 4.95 16.54
N VAL A 94 0.90 4.35 15.39
CA VAL A 94 -0.46 4.32 14.83
C VAL A 94 -0.97 2.89 14.81
N ILE A 95 -2.09 2.65 15.48
CA ILE A 95 -2.76 1.35 15.47
C ILE A 95 -4.19 1.45 14.95
N GLY A 96 -4.64 0.41 14.26
CA GLY A 96 -6.03 0.29 13.83
C GLY A 96 -6.31 -1.05 13.19
N GLU A 97 -7.57 -1.46 13.16
CA GLU A 97 -7.97 -2.72 12.53
C GLU A 97 -7.63 -2.76 11.03
N ALA A 98 -7.64 -3.96 10.46
CA ALA A 98 -7.47 -4.13 9.02
C ALA A 98 -8.56 -3.35 8.26
N GLY A 99 -8.15 -2.62 7.22
CA GLY A 99 -9.10 -1.85 6.40
C GLY A 99 -9.45 -0.45 6.92
N THR A 100 -8.79 0.07 7.97
CA THR A 100 -8.96 1.45 8.47
C THR A 100 -8.28 2.53 7.63
N GLY A 101 -7.46 2.16 6.64
CA GLY A 101 -6.79 3.09 5.72
C GLY A 101 -5.33 3.42 6.05
N LYS A 102 -4.73 2.78 7.07
CA LYS A 102 -3.33 2.97 7.52
C LYS A 102 -2.31 3.01 6.38
N THR A 103 -2.16 1.90 5.65
CA THR A 103 -1.20 1.72 4.57
C THR A 103 -1.35 2.79 3.48
N THR A 104 -2.58 3.09 3.08
CA THR A 104 -2.83 4.13 2.07
C THR A 104 -2.42 5.51 2.57
N ALA A 105 -2.70 5.82 3.85
CA ALA A 105 -2.33 7.10 4.43
C ALA A 105 -0.80 7.27 4.57
N VAL A 106 -0.06 6.29 5.08
CA VAL A 106 1.40 6.41 5.19
C VAL A 106 2.10 6.47 3.83
N LYS A 107 1.58 5.74 2.82
CA LYS A 107 2.07 5.84 1.44
C LYS A 107 1.86 7.23 0.86
N GLU A 108 0.68 7.83 1.08
CA GLU A 108 0.41 9.18 0.62
C GLU A 108 1.26 10.21 1.37
N TYR A 109 1.47 10.05 2.68
CA TYR A 109 2.37 10.92 3.44
C TYR A 109 3.81 10.85 2.91
N ALA A 110 4.35 9.64 2.71
CA ALA A 110 5.69 9.45 2.16
C ALA A 110 5.81 9.98 0.72
N ARG A 111 4.75 9.88 -0.09
CA ARG A 111 4.71 10.47 -1.44
C ARG A 111 4.82 12.00 -1.41
N GLN A 112 4.27 12.65 -0.38
CA GLN A 112 4.31 14.10 -0.21
C GLN A 112 5.60 14.61 0.45
N ASN A 113 6.39 13.72 1.07
CA ASN A 113 7.56 14.07 1.88
C ASN A 113 8.76 13.17 1.49
N PRO A 114 9.64 13.60 0.56
CA PRO A 114 10.74 12.79 0.01
C PRO A 114 11.83 12.37 1.02
N ASP A 115 11.87 13.03 2.18
CA ASP A 115 12.71 12.75 3.34
C ASP A 115 12.16 11.62 4.24
N VAL A 116 11.02 11.04 3.87
CA VAL A 116 10.46 9.86 4.54
C VAL A 116 11.00 8.56 3.94
N ILE A 117 11.51 7.69 4.80
CA ILE A 117 11.86 6.30 4.50
C ILE A 117 10.69 5.42 4.93
N LEU A 118 9.93 4.89 3.96
CA LEU A 118 8.84 3.97 4.22
C LEU A 118 9.29 2.52 4.03
N VAL A 119 9.10 1.70 5.06
CA VAL A 119 9.33 0.25 5.07
C VAL A 119 7.99 -0.45 5.27
N GLU A 120 7.67 -1.43 4.43
CA GLU A 120 6.47 -2.28 4.55
C GLU A 120 6.86 -3.67 5.05
N ALA A 121 6.66 -3.93 6.34
CA ALA A 121 7.06 -5.19 6.95
C ALA A 121 6.13 -6.36 6.56
N ASP A 122 6.70 -7.55 6.43
CA ASP A 122 5.96 -8.79 6.22
C ASP A 122 6.49 -9.92 7.13
N LEU A 123 5.81 -11.08 7.11
CA LEU A 123 6.16 -12.23 7.97
C LEU A 123 7.57 -12.79 7.75
N GLY A 124 8.21 -12.49 6.62
CA GLY A 124 9.58 -12.88 6.30
C GLY A 124 10.64 -11.92 6.84
N TYR A 125 10.24 -10.80 7.46
CA TYR A 125 11.18 -9.82 7.96
C TYR A 125 12.05 -10.37 9.08
N THR A 126 13.36 -10.33 8.84
CA THR A 126 14.38 -10.48 9.86
C THR A 126 15.02 -9.14 10.14
N THR A 127 15.75 -9.04 11.25
CA THR A 127 16.56 -7.86 11.56
C THR A 127 17.54 -7.51 10.43
N ARG A 128 18.10 -8.51 9.74
CA ARG A 128 18.99 -8.28 8.60
C ARG A 128 18.26 -7.70 7.40
N VAL A 129 17.05 -8.18 7.10
CA VAL A 129 16.24 -7.69 5.98
C VAL A 129 15.89 -6.21 6.20
N LEU A 130 15.41 -5.86 7.41
CA LEU A 130 15.12 -4.47 7.76
C LEU A 130 16.34 -3.56 7.58
N PHE A 131 17.50 -3.93 8.16
CA PHE A 131 18.69 -3.08 8.06
C PHE A 131 19.27 -3.03 6.65
N ARG A 132 19.16 -4.09 5.86
CA ARG A 132 19.50 -4.06 4.44
C ARG A 132 18.65 -3.06 3.67
N GLU A 133 17.34 -3.02 3.95
CA GLU A 133 16.42 -2.09 3.29
C GLU A 133 16.69 -0.64 3.69
N LEU A 134 16.88 -0.38 5.00
CA LEU A 134 17.27 0.94 5.48
C LEU A 134 18.63 1.38 4.91
N HIS A 135 19.61 0.49 4.88
CA HIS A 135 20.94 0.76 4.34
C HIS A 135 20.87 1.17 2.86
N LYS A 136 20.04 0.49 2.07
CA LYS A 136 19.74 0.89 0.69
C LYS A 136 19.00 2.22 0.60
N ALA A 137 18.00 2.44 1.43
CA ALA A 137 17.20 3.66 1.44
C ALA A 137 18.03 4.92 1.77
N VAL A 138 19.09 4.78 2.56
CA VAL A 138 20.00 5.89 2.87
C VAL A 138 21.18 6.03 1.89
N GLY A 139 21.26 5.15 0.87
CA GLY A 139 22.15 5.31 -0.29
C GLY A 139 23.30 4.30 -0.41
N TYR A 140 23.33 3.24 0.40
CA TYR A 140 24.33 2.18 0.31
C TYR A 140 23.81 0.95 -0.46
N ASP A 141 24.61 -0.11 -0.57
CA ASP A 141 24.30 -1.30 -1.38
C ASP A 141 23.48 -2.39 -0.64
N GLY A 142 23.34 -2.27 0.68
CA GLY A 142 22.63 -3.25 1.52
C GLY A 142 23.41 -4.55 1.79
N GLU A 143 24.73 -4.52 1.62
CA GLU A 143 25.63 -5.63 1.96
C GLU A 143 26.40 -5.34 3.27
N GLY A 144 26.99 -6.40 3.83
CA GLY A 144 27.73 -6.34 5.11
C GLY A 144 27.03 -7.01 6.29
N LEU A 145 27.64 -6.88 7.48
CA LEU A 145 27.07 -7.35 8.73
C LEU A 145 26.02 -6.36 9.24
N ILE A 146 25.10 -6.85 10.08
CA ILE A 146 24.04 -6.00 10.65
C ILE A 146 24.63 -4.83 11.45
N HIS A 147 25.75 -5.04 12.13
CA HIS A 147 26.40 -4.00 12.93
C HIS A 147 26.94 -2.85 12.08
N ASP A 148 27.53 -3.17 10.93
CA ASP A 148 28.09 -2.19 10.00
C ASP A 148 26.95 -1.38 9.38
N MET A 149 25.96 -2.08 8.79
CA MET A 149 24.76 -1.44 8.24
C MET A 149 24.03 -0.57 9.27
N PHE A 150 23.94 -1.02 10.53
CA PHE A 150 23.35 -0.22 11.61
C PHE A 150 24.13 1.08 11.83
N THR A 151 25.45 1.00 11.88
CA THR A 151 26.31 2.16 12.12
C THR A 151 26.22 3.15 10.96
N ASP A 152 26.30 2.65 9.72
CA ASP A 152 26.15 3.47 8.51
C ASP A 152 24.79 4.16 8.43
N VAL A 153 23.71 3.43 8.75
CA VAL A 153 22.35 3.98 8.83
C VAL A 153 22.27 5.08 9.88
N VAL A 154 22.82 4.87 11.08
CA VAL A 154 22.80 5.88 12.15
C VAL A 154 23.55 7.14 11.74
N GLU A 155 24.78 7.01 11.26
CA GLU A 155 25.61 8.16 10.85
C GLU A 155 24.96 8.94 9.70
N LYS A 156 24.33 8.24 8.75
CA LYS A 156 23.67 8.87 7.61
C LYS A 156 22.36 9.59 7.97
N LEU A 157 21.66 9.14 9.00
CA LEU A 157 20.40 9.71 9.47
C LEU A 157 20.58 10.82 10.51
N LYS A 158 21.72 10.85 11.19
CA LYS A 158 22.02 11.88 12.18
C LYS A 158 21.93 13.28 11.55
N ASP A 159 21.21 14.18 12.22
CA ASP A 159 20.95 15.56 11.77
C ASP A 159 20.31 15.68 10.37
N SER A 160 19.78 14.58 9.81
CA SER A 160 19.24 14.58 8.45
C SER A 160 17.80 15.07 8.36
N GLY A 161 17.12 15.22 9.50
CA GLY A 161 15.69 15.58 9.58
C GLY A 161 14.74 14.56 8.96
N ARG A 162 15.19 13.32 8.70
CA ARG A 162 14.38 12.29 8.02
C ARG A 162 13.43 11.60 9.00
N LEU A 163 12.38 10.99 8.46
CA LEU A 163 11.45 10.14 9.22
C LEU A 163 11.53 8.70 8.70
N ILE A 164 11.62 7.72 9.61
CA ILE A 164 11.36 6.31 9.25
C ILE A 164 9.91 5.97 9.58
N ILE A 165 9.16 5.48 8.61
CA ILE A 165 7.84 4.87 8.82
C ILE A 165 7.96 3.37 8.58
N VAL A 166 7.50 2.57 9.52
CA VAL A 166 7.36 1.12 9.35
C VAL A 166 5.88 0.75 9.36
N ASP A 167 5.33 0.40 8.21
CA ASP A 167 3.98 -0.15 8.09
C ASP A 167 3.99 -1.66 8.36
N GLU A 168 2.85 -2.18 8.86
CA GLU A 168 2.69 -3.57 9.31
C GLU A 168 3.77 -4.01 10.33
N ALA A 169 4.19 -3.07 11.20
CA ALA A 169 5.32 -3.24 12.13
C ALA A 169 5.12 -4.37 13.16
N GLU A 170 3.88 -4.85 13.35
CA GLU A 170 3.58 -6.06 14.13
C GLU A 170 4.28 -7.34 13.66
N HIS A 171 4.75 -7.36 12.40
CA HIS A 171 5.47 -8.48 11.80
C HIS A 171 6.97 -8.42 12.10
N LEU A 172 7.47 -7.27 12.59
CA LEU A 172 8.87 -7.17 12.95
C LEU A 172 9.18 -8.02 14.19
N PRO A 173 10.27 -8.77 14.17
CA PRO A 173 10.75 -9.45 15.37
C PRO A 173 11.22 -8.42 16.40
N TYR A 174 11.18 -8.79 17.67
CA TYR A 174 11.60 -7.92 18.78
C TYR A 174 12.96 -7.26 18.55
N ARG A 175 13.96 -8.04 18.13
CA ARG A 175 15.32 -7.54 17.87
C ARG A 175 15.36 -6.43 16.82
N ALA A 176 14.46 -6.45 15.83
CA ALA A 176 14.37 -5.39 14.83
C ALA A 176 13.78 -4.10 15.42
N LEU A 177 12.73 -4.20 16.23
CA LEU A 177 12.13 -3.07 16.94
C LEU A 177 13.12 -2.41 17.91
N GLU A 178 13.88 -3.22 18.66
CA GLU A 178 14.93 -2.70 19.55
C GLU A 178 16.06 -2.00 18.79
N LEU A 179 16.48 -2.51 17.64
CA LEU A 179 17.47 -1.80 16.83
C LEU A 179 16.91 -0.49 16.25
N LEU A 180 15.63 -0.42 15.85
CA LEU A 180 14.99 0.84 15.46
C LEU A 180 15.00 1.84 16.63
N ARG A 181 14.68 1.40 17.85
CA ARG A 181 14.82 2.23 19.07
C ARG A 181 16.25 2.75 19.25
N ARG A 182 17.26 1.92 18.96
CA ARG A 182 18.68 2.32 19.01
C ARG A 182 19.05 3.31 17.89
N VAL A 183 18.43 3.22 16.72
CA VAL A 183 18.58 4.24 15.67
C VAL A 183 18.03 5.57 16.15
N TYR A 184 16.81 5.61 16.67
CA TYR A 184 16.22 6.81 17.29
C TYR A 184 17.16 7.43 18.34
N ASP A 185 17.59 6.65 19.33
CA ASP A 185 18.44 7.14 20.43
C ASP A 185 19.79 7.71 19.96
N LYS A 186 20.33 7.22 18.83
CA LYS A 186 21.66 7.61 18.33
C LYS A 186 21.62 8.68 17.23
N ALA A 187 20.62 8.62 16.35
CA ALA A 187 20.47 9.51 15.21
C ALA A 187 19.56 10.72 15.51
N GLY A 188 18.68 10.62 16.52
CA GLY A 188 17.77 11.70 16.89
C GLY A 188 16.65 11.97 15.88
N ILE A 189 16.33 10.98 15.04
CA ILE A 189 15.28 11.09 14.02
C ILE A 189 13.96 10.46 14.47
N GLY A 190 12.86 10.94 13.89
CA GLY A 190 11.53 10.37 14.12
C GLY A 190 11.38 8.94 13.62
N ILE A 191 10.59 8.15 14.34
CA ILE A 191 10.19 6.79 13.91
C ILE A 191 8.70 6.62 14.12
N LEU A 192 7.95 6.35 13.06
CA LEU A 192 6.52 6.03 13.14
C LEU A 192 6.30 4.53 12.91
N LEU A 193 5.80 3.84 13.93
CA LEU A 193 5.38 2.45 13.83
C LEU A 193 3.89 2.38 13.53
N VAL A 194 3.50 1.70 12.45
CA VAL A 194 2.11 1.56 12.02
C VAL A 194 1.73 0.09 11.95
N GLY A 195 0.57 -0.26 12.48
CA GLY A 195 0.15 -1.67 12.48
C GLY A 195 -1.24 -1.94 13.07
N MET A 196 -1.55 -3.22 13.26
CA MET A 196 -2.74 -3.68 13.95
C MET A 196 -2.63 -3.51 15.48
N PRO A 197 -3.73 -3.55 16.25
CA PRO A 197 -3.69 -3.36 17.71
C PRO A 197 -2.74 -4.30 18.46
N ARG A 198 -2.46 -5.50 17.92
CA ARG A 198 -1.46 -6.41 18.47
C ARG A 198 -0.05 -5.82 18.53
N LEU A 199 0.29 -4.84 17.69
CA LEU A 199 1.55 -4.11 17.76
C LEU A 199 1.70 -3.42 19.12
N LEU A 200 0.64 -2.77 19.62
CA LEU A 200 0.65 -2.17 20.95
C LEU A 200 0.85 -3.22 22.05
N THR A 201 0.23 -4.39 21.91
CA THR A 201 0.43 -5.51 22.84
C THR A 201 1.87 -6.03 22.80
N ASN A 202 2.46 -6.14 21.60
CA ASN A 202 3.86 -6.52 21.43
C ASN A 202 4.76 -5.50 22.13
N LEU A 203 4.54 -4.20 21.91
CA LEU A 203 5.31 -3.11 22.51
C LEU A 203 5.12 -2.98 24.03
N ARG A 204 3.98 -3.38 24.60
CA ARG A 204 3.83 -3.42 26.07
C ARG A 204 4.51 -4.64 26.69
N GLY A 205 4.68 -5.71 25.92
CA GLY A 205 5.24 -6.97 26.36
C GLY A 205 4.32 -7.76 27.31
N LYS A 206 4.54 -9.07 27.40
CA LYS A 206 3.86 -9.93 28.41
C LYS A 206 4.59 -9.95 29.77
N ARG A 207 5.85 -9.49 29.84
CA ARG A 207 6.74 -9.55 31.02
C ARG A 207 7.64 -8.32 31.22
N GLY A 208 7.35 -7.20 30.54
CA GLY A 208 8.17 -5.97 30.64
C GLY A 208 9.36 -5.87 29.68
N ASP A 209 9.59 -6.88 28.84
CA ASP A 209 10.72 -6.92 27.88
C ASP A 209 10.75 -5.72 26.92
N TYR A 210 9.60 -5.10 26.65
CA TYR A 210 9.45 -4.00 25.70
C TYR A 210 9.26 -2.63 26.38
N ALA A 211 9.40 -2.55 27.72
CA ALA A 211 9.19 -1.31 28.47
C ALA A 211 10.10 -0.15 27.99
N GLN A 212 11.28 -0.49 27.46
CA GLN A 212 12.25 0.50 26.98
C GLN A 212 11.82 1.17 25.68
N LEU A 213 11.26 0.43 24.71
CA LEU A 213 10.73 1.03 23.49
C LEU A 213 9.39 1.73 23.76
N TYR A 214 8.49 1.11 24.53
CA TYR A 214 7.20 1.73 24.86
C TYR A 214 7.34 3.05 25.62
N SER A 215 8.30 3.16 26.55
CA SER A 215 8.59 4.41 27.26
C SER A 215 9.14 5.53 26.38
N ARG A 216 9.56 5.23 25.15
CA ARG A 216 10.02 6.22 24.15
C ARG A 216 8.92 6.61 23.17
N VAL A 217 7.76 5.96 23.20
CA VAL A 217 6.61 6.34 22.37
C VAL A 217 6.03 7.64 22.94
N GLY A 218 6.28 8.76 22.26
CA GLY A 218 5.79 10.09 22.64
C GLY A 218 4.34 10.31 22.23
N ILE A 219 3.91 9.70 21.13
CA ILE A 219 2.55 9.83 20.61
C ILE A 219 1.96 8.48 20.17
N ALA A 220 0.71 8.21 20.56
CA ALA A 220 -0.01 7.00 20.17
C ALA A 220 -1.42 7.33 19.67
N THR A 221 -1.71 6.95 18.44
CA THR A 221 -2.96 7.21 17.75
C THR A 221 -3.68 5.90 17.44
N LYS A 222 -4.92 5.77 17.93
CA LYS A 222 -5.80 4.65 17.58
C LYS A 222 -6.82 5.10 16.53
N LEU A 223 -6.74 4.50 15.34
CA LEU A 223 -7.69 4.71 14.27
C LEU A 223 -9.00 3.99 14.55
N GLN A 224 -10.09 4.56 14.07
CA GLN A 224 -11.44 4.06 14.27
C GLN A 224 -12.00 3.48 12.97
N ALA A 225 -13.20 2.90 13.05
CA ALA A 225 -13.99 2.58 11.86
C ALA A 225 -14.21 3.83 10.99
N VAL A 226 -14.36 3.65 9.68
CA VAL A 226 -14.64 4.75 8.74
C VAL A 226 -15.91 5.49 9.15
N SER A 227 -15.85 6.82 9.18
CA SER A 227 -16.99 7.65 9.58
C SER A 227 -17.99 7.82 8.42
N ALA A 228 -19.24 8.15 8.75
CA ALA A 228 -20.26 8.46 7.75
C ALA A 228 -19.83 9.63 6.83
N VAL A 229 -19.16 10.64 7.38
CA VAL A 229 -18.62 11.79 6.64
C VAL A 229 -17.55 11.35 5.64
N ASP A 230 -16.65 10.46 6.05
CA ASP A 230 -15.62 9.89 5.17
C ASP A 230 -16.25 9.07 4.04
N VAL A 231 -17.28 8.25 4.35
CA VAL A 231 -18.01 7.48 3.34
C VAL A 231 -18.71 8.39 2.34
N GLN A 232 -19.32 9.47 2.81
CA GLN A 232 -19.91 10.48 1.93
C GLN A 232 -18.85 11.10 1.00
N ALA A 233 -17.70 11.50 1.53
CA ALA A 233 -16.61 12.07 0.74
C ALA A 233 -16.10 11.09 -0.34
N PHE A 234 -15.90 9.82 0.02
CA PHE A 234 -15.55 8.76 -0.95
C PHE A 234 -16.60 8.58 -2.03
N THR A 235 -17.87 8.56 -1.63
CA THR A 235 -18.97 8.37 -2.57
C THR A 235 -19.08 9.54 -3.54
N MET A 236 -18.97 10.78 -3.05
CA MET A 236 -19.03 11.98 -3.88
C MET A 236 -17.82 12.11 -4.82
N ALA A 237 -16.63 11.66 -4.41
CA ALA A 237 -15.45 11.66 -5.25
C ALA A 237 -15.59 10.76 -6.49
N VAL A 238 -16.42 9.72 -6.43
CA VAL A 238 -16.63 8.77 -7.53
C VAL A 238 -17.98 8.98 -8.22
N PHE A 239 -19.01 9.36 -7.46
CA PHE A 239 -20.38 9.58 -7.92
C PHE A 239 -20.89 10.96 -7.44
N PRO A 240 -20.48 12.07 -8.07
CA PRO A 240 -20.83 13.42 -7.63
C PRO A 240 -22.34 13.70 -7.58
N GLU A 241 -23.10 13.11 -8.51
CA GLU A 241 -24.55 13.30 -8.65
C GLU A 241 -25.38 12.27 -7.84
N SER A 242 -24.74 11.55 -6.92
CA SER A 242 -25.41 10.48 -6.18
C SER A 242 -26.13 11.01 -4.94
N ASN A 243 -27.43 11.29 -5.10
CA ASN A 243 -28.30 11.79 -4.04
C ASN A 243 -28.45 10.80 -2.87
N GLY A 244 -27.59 10.93 -1.85
CA GLY A 244 -27.70 10.20 -0.58
C GLY A 244 -27.34 8.71 -0.63
N ILE A 245 -26.82 8.20 -1.76
CA ILE A 245 -26.47 6.77 -1.89
C ILE A 245 -25.37 6.32 -0.91
N TRP A 246 -24.55 7.27 -0.45
CA TRP A 246 -23.49 7.03 0.53
C TRP A 246 -24.00 6.37 1.81
N GLN A 247 -25.28 6.55 2.16
CA GLN A 247 -25.91 5.91 3.32
C GLN A 247 -25.95 4.38 3.16
N GLU A 248 -26.23 3.89 1.94
CA GLU A 248 -26.22 2.46 1.67
C GLU A 248 -24.78 1.93 1.68
N PHE A 249 -23.81 2.68 1.12
CA PHE A 249 -22.40 2.32 1.25
C PHE A 249 -21.94 2.25 2.70
N TYR A 250 -22.36 3.20 3.53
CA TYR A 250 -22.00 3.25 4.95
C TYR A 250 -22.53 2.01 5.69
N LYS A 251 -23.79 1.65 5.43
CA LYS A 251 -24.40 0.44 5.99
C LYS A 251 -23.66 -0.84 5.58
N GLN A 252 -23.27 -0.95 4.31
CA GLN A 252 -22.67 -2.17 3.76
C GLN A 252 -21.15 -2.28 4.02
N CYS A 253 -20.44 -1.16 4.26
CA CYS A 253 -18.99 -1.18 4.42
C CYS A 253 -18.49 -1.70 5.77
N GLN A 254 -19.39 -1.87 6.76
CA GLN A 254 -19.09 -2.38 8.10
C GLN A 254 -17.88 -1.69 8.77
N GLY A 255 -17.74 -0.37 8.58
CA GLY A 255 -16.66 0.39 9.19
C GLY A 255 -15.29 0.26 8.51
N SER A 256 -15.18 -0.42 7.37
CA SER A 256 -13.92 -0.67 6.66
C SER A 256 -13.80 0.13 5.37
N VAL A 257 -12.75 0.95 5.25
CA VAL A 257 -12.38 1.66 4.01
C VAL A 257 -12.06 0.68 2.89
N ARG A 258 -11.46 -0.47 3.21
CA ARG A 258 -11.18 -1.53 2.24
C ARG A 258 -12.47 -2.09 1.65
N THR A 259 -13.45 -2.38 2.50
CA THR A 259 -14.77 -2.86 2.05
C THR A 259 -15.49 -1.79 1.25
N LEU A 260 -15.49 -0.54 1.74
CA LEU A 260 -16.05 0.61 1.04
C LEU A 260 -15.49 0.77 -0.38
N THR A 261 -14.16 0.76 -0.53
CA THR A 261 -13.50 0.91 -1.83
C THR A 261 -13.90 -0.23 -2.78
N LYS A 262 -13.96 -1.47 -2.27
CA LYS A 262 -14.41 -2.63 -3.04
C LYS A 262 -15.88 -2.49 -3.46
N LEU A 263 -16.75 -2.02 -2.58
CA LEU A 263 -18.16 -1.78 -2.87
C LEU A 263 -18.30 -0.73 -3.97
N ILE A 264 -17.70 0.44 -3.81
CA ILE A 264 -17.80 1.53 -4.79
C ILE A 264 -17.30 1.08 -6.17
N LEU A 265 -16.13 0.42 -6.25
CA LEU A 265 -15.60 -0.08 -7.53
C LEU A 265 -16.53 -1.11 -8.20
N ARG A 266 -17.16 -1.98 -7.41
CA ARG A 266 -18.10 -2.98 -7.95
C ARG A 266 -19.40 -2.33 -8.38
N THR A 267 -19.94 -1.40 -7.60
CA THR A 267 -21.16 -0.67 -7.96
C THR A 267 -20.94 0.16 -9.22
N ALA A 268 -19.79 0.84 -9.36
CA ALA A 268 -19.43 1.57 -10.59
C ALA A 268 -19.46 0.63 -11.81
N ARG A 269 -18.85 -0.56 -11.70
CA ARG A 269 -18.86 -1.56 -12.76
C ARG A 269 -20.26 -2.05 -13.11
N ILE A 270 -21.13 -2.28 -12.12
CA ILE A 270 -22.52 -2.71 -12.35
C ILE A 270 -23.31 -1.59 -13.05
N ALA A 271 -23.11 -0.33 -12.66
CA ALA A 271 -23.76 0.82 -13.27
C ALA A 271 -23.36 0.99 -14.74
N GLU A 272 -22.06 0.89 -15.04
CA GLU A 272 -21.52 0.95 -16.40
C GLU A 272 -22.07 -0.16 -17.30
N LEU A 273 -22.08 -1.42 -16.82
CA LEU A 273 -22.60 -2.56 -17.59
C LEU A 273 -24.10 -2.44 -17.91
N ASN A 274 -24.86 -1.78 -17.03
CA ASN A 274 -26.29 -1.57 -17.22
C ASN A 274 -26.62 -0.25 -17.92
N HIS A 275 -25.62 0.57 -18.28
CA HIS A 275 -25.78 1.94 -18.82
C HIS A 275 -26.73 2.81 -17.98
N ASN A 276 -26.69 2.64 -16.65
CA ASN A 276 -27.62 3.26 -15.71
C ASN A 276 -26.88 4.09 -14.66
N GLN A 277 -27.57 5.07 -14.06
CA GLN A 277 -27.07 5.74 -12.87
C GLN A 277 -26.99 4.77 -11.68
N VAL A 278 -26.06 5.06 -10.77
CA VAL A 278 -25.82 4.27 -9.56
C VAL A 278 -27.06 4.32 -8.66
N SER A 279 -27.52 3.15 -8.20
CA SER A 279 -28.70 3.04 -7.34
C SER A 279 -28.43 2.17 -6.10
N LYS A 280 -29.28 2.30 -5.07
CA LYS A 280 -29.17 1.52 -3.83
C LYS A 280 -29.18 0.00 -4.09
N SER A 281 -30.01 -0.47 -5.03
CA SER A 281 -30.07 -1.90 -5.38
C SER A 281 -28.76 -2.40 -6.01
N MET A 282 -28.04 -1.55 -6.74
CA MET A 282 -26.71 -1.93 -7.25
C MET A 282 -25.66 -2.03 -6.15
N VAL A 283 -25.75 -1.19 -5.09
CA VAL A 283 -24.88 -1.30 -3.91
C VAL A 283 -25.13 -2.61 -3.17
N GLN A 284 -26.40 -2.97 -2.97
CA GLN A 284 -26.81 -4.23 -2.33
C GLN A 284 -26.32 -5.45 -3.11
N ARG A 285 -26.54 -5.47 -4.44
CA ARG A 285 -26.01 -6.52 -5.33
C ARG A 285 -24.48 -6.58 -5.29
N ALA A 286 -23.80 -5.45 -5.20
CA ALA A 286 -22.34 -5.42 -5.04
C ALA A 286 -21.91 -6.05 -3.71
N ALA A 287 -22.65 -5.80 -2.62
CA ALA A 287 -22.39 -6.36 -1.31
C ALA A 287 -22.56 -7.89 -1.27
N GLU A 288 -23.59 -8.45 -1.91
CA GLU A 288 -23.84 -9.91 -1.98
C GLU A 288 -22.69 -10.69 -2.61
N THR A 289 -21.94 -10.04 -3.52
CA THR A 289 -20.79 -10.68 -4.19
C THR A 289 -19.49 -10.56 -3.38
N LEU A 290 -19.46 -9.76 -2.31
CA LEU A 290 -18.30 -9.54 -1.48
C LEU A 290 -18.30 -10.48 -0.28
N ILE A 291 -17.14 -11.01 0.04
CA ILE A 291 -16.88 -11.55 1.37
C ILE A 291 -16.55 -10.34 2.24
N ILE A 292 -17.49 -9.99 3.11
CA ILE A 292 -17.41 -8.85 4.04
C ILE A 292 -17.12 -9.40 5.44
#